data_AF-A0A658KBL9-F1
#
_entry.id   AF-A0A658KBL9-F1
#
_cell.length_a   1.000
_cell.length_b   1.000
_cell.length_c   1.000
_cell.angle_alpha   90.00
_cell.angle_beta   90.00
_cell.angle_gamma   90.00
#
_symmetry.space_group_name_H-M   'P 1'
#
loop_
_entity.id
_entity.type
_entity.pdbx_description
1 polymer ?
#
loop_
_entity_poly.entity_id
_entity_poly.type
_entity_poly.pdbx_seq_one_letter_code
_entity_poly.pdbx_strand_id
1 'polypeptide(L)'
;MSRSERRCKSPDPPTVRLSVNNYKRRINMAGLDKRVTTYEEALAGLTDDMTVLCGGFGLCGIPENLIAQIKRMGIKGLLPPLAP
;
A
#
# COMPACT_ATOMS: atom_id res chain seq x y z
N MET A 1 -6.98 31.62 7.99
CA MET A 1 -6.53 30.28 8.45
C MET A 1 -7.55 29.28 7.89
N SER A 2 -7.25 28.21 7.15
CA SER A 2 -6.01 27.45 7.02
C SER A 2 -6.01 26.53 5.77
N ARG A 3 -4.85 26.48 5.10
CA ARG A 3 -4.20 25.27 4.51
C ARG A 3 -4.84 24.51 3.31
N SER A 4 -5.60 25.14 2.42
CA SER A 4 -6.14 24.41 1.25
C SER A 4 -5.12 24.09 0.15
N GLU A 5 -4.17 24.94 -0.24
CA GLU A 5 -3.44 24.66 -1.50
C GLU A 5 -1.98 25.16 -1.46
N ARG A 6 -1.09 24.42 -0.80
CA ARG A 6 0.34 24.44 -1.15
C ARG A 6 0.65 23.24 -2.03
N ARG A 7 0.07 23.27 -3.24
CA ARG A 7 0.57 22.47 -4.36
C ARG A 7 1.99 22.97 -4.62
N CYS A 8 2.97 22.12 -4.33
CA CYS A 8 4.37 22.39 -4.64
C CYS A 8 4.43 22.62 -6.16
N LYS A 9 4.59 23.87 -6.61
CA LYS A 9 4.82 24.17 -8.02
C LYS A 9 6.24 23.70 -8.34
N SER A 10 6.36 22.49 -8.84
CA SER A 10 7.61 22.04 -9.46
C SER A 10 7.88 22.90 -10.68
N PRO A 11 9.12 23.38 -10.90
CA PRO A 11 9.45 24.19 -12.07
C PRO A 11 9.17 23.40 -13.36
N ASP A 12 8.56 24.06 -14.34
CA ASP A 12 8.23 23.44 -15.63
C ASP A 12 9.53 22.97 -16.32
N PRO A 13 9.59 21.71 -16.78
CA PRO A 13 10.79 21.18 -17.42
C PRO A 13 10.99 21.83 -18.80
N PRO A 14 12.24 21.98 -19.28
CA PRO A 14 12.50 22.52 -20.61
C PRO A 14 11.85 21.65 -21.68
N THR A 15 11.08 22.30 -22.56
CA THR A 15 10.23 21.69 -23.59
C THR A 15 11.03 20.90 -24.61
N VAL A 16 11.37 19.64 -24.31
CA VAL A 16 11.80 18.69 -25.33
C VAL A 16 10.55 18.00 -25.86
N ARG A 17 10.17 18.35 -27.09
CA ARG A 17 9.01 17.81 -27.81
C ARG A 17 9.26 16.34 -28.15
N LEU A 18 9.04 15.44 -27.19
CA LEU A 18 9.17 14.00 -27.38
C LEU A 18 7.80 13.38 -27.70
N SER A 19 7.79 12.61 -28.79
CA SER A 19 6.65 11.86 -29.34
C SER A 19 5.85 11.12 -28.27
N VAL A 20 4.52 11.20 -28.39
CA VAL A 20 3.48 10.83 -27.39
C VAL A 20 3.43 9.33 -27.03
N ASN A 21 4.28 8.49 -27.63
CA ASN A 21 4.17 7.02 -27.53
C ASN A 21 5.05 6.35 -26.46
N ASN A 22 5.64 7.07 -25.48
CA ASN A 22 6.53 6.47 -24.47
C ASN A 22 6.34 7.01 -23.03
N TYR A 23 5.10 7.18 -22.56
CA TYR A 23 4.80 7.74 -21.23
C TYR A 23 5.13 6.81 -20.03
N LYS A 24 5.66 5.60 -20.25
CA LYS A 24 5.93 4.63 -19.17
C LYS A 24 7.40 4.52 -18.72
N ARG A 25 8.28 5.47 -19.07
CA ARG A 25 9.61 5.54 -18.44
C ARG A 25 9.50 6.18 -17.07
N ARG A 26 9.24 5.34 -16.06
CA ARG A 26 9.31 5.69 -14.64
C ARG A 26 10.73 6.20 -14.35
N ILE A 27 10.84 7.44 -13.89
CA ILE A 27 12.06 7.97 -13.29
C ILE A 27 12.30 7.12 -12.04
N ASN A 28 13.26 6.20 -12.10
CA ASN A 28 13.70 5.43 -10.96
C ASN A 28 14.58 6.35 -10.10
N MET A 29 13.95 7.20 -9.29
CA MET A 29 14.62 7.75 -8.12
C MET A 29 15.09 6.56 -7.28
N ALA A 30 16.31 6.61 -6.72
CA ALA A 30 16.89 5.56 -5.88
C ALA A 30 16.18 5.46 -4.51
N GLY A 31 14.86 5.25 -4.53
CA GLY A 31 14.01 4.97 -3.38
C GLY A 31 13.60 3.50 -3.41
N LEU A 32 13.45 2.92 -2.22
CA LEU A 32 13.00 1.54 -2.03
C LEU A 32 11.59 1.36 -2.62
N ASP A 33 11.46 0.67 -3.76
CA ASP A 33 10.16 0.24 -4.29
C ASP A 33 9.70 -1.00 -3.51
N LYS A 34 8.85 -0.79 -2.52
CA LYS A 34 8.27 -1.83 -1.66
C LYS A 34 6.99 -2.45 -2.24
N ARG A 35 6.71 -2.23 -3.51
CA ARG A 35 5.59 -2.87 -4.19
C ARG A 35 5.88 -4.35 -4.36
N VAL A 36 4.93 -5.18 -3.98
CA VAL A 36 4.93 -6.63 -4.22
C VAL A 36 3.87 -6.98 -5.25
N THR A 37 4.03 -8.13 -5.90
CA THR A 37 3.17 -8.52 -7.04
C THR A 37 2.00 -9.39 -6.61
N THR A 38 2.14 -10.12 -5.50
CA THR A 38 1.13 -11.08 -5.01
C THR A 38 0.78 -10.81 -3.54
N TYR A 39 -0.37 -11.34 -3.10
CA TYR A 39 -0.80 -11.22 -1.70
C TYR A 39 -0.02 -12.15 -0.78
N GLU A 40 0.46 -13.27 -1.33
CA GLU A 40 1.37 -14.22 -0.70
C GLU A 40 2.70 -13.54 -0.33
N GLU A 41 3.28 -12.77 -1.26
CA GLU A 41 4.48 -11.96 -1.00
C GLU A 41 4.21 -10.88 0.06
N ALA A 42 3.03 -10.25 -0.01
CA ALA A 42 2.65 -9.19 0.94
C ALA A 42 2.51 -9.71 2.39
N LEU A 43 2.07 -10.96 2.55
CA LEU A 43 1.81 -11.59 3.84
C LEU A 43 2.87 -12.64 4.21
N ALA A 44 3.99 -12.66 3.50
CA ALA A 44 5.09 -13.57 3.78
C ALA A 44 5.61 -13.34 5.21
N GLY A 45 5.48 -14.38 6.06
CA GLY A 45 5.92 -14.35 7.46
C GLY A 45 4.82 -14.02 8.47
N LEU A 46 3.57 -13.80 8.06
CA LEU A 46 2.44 -13.75 8.98
C LEU A 46 2.15 -15.16 9.53
N THR A 47 2.10 -15.30 10.85
CA THR A 47 1.81 -16.57 11.55
C THR A 47 0.64 -16.43 12.51
N ASP A 48 0.21 -17.56 13.07
CA ASP A 48 -0.78 -17.60 14.14
C ASP A 48 -0.34 -16.77 15.35
N ASP A 49 -1.33 -16.30 16.11
CA ASP A 49 -1.17 -15.54 17.35
C ASP A 49 -0.47 -14.16 17.21
N MET A 50 -0.22 -13.72 15.98
CA MET A 50 0.24 -12.36 15.69
C MET A 50 -0.89 -11.34 15.79
N THR A 51 -0.64 -10.18 16.39
CA THR A 51 -1.61 -9.09 16.40
C THR A 51 -1.60 -8.35 15.06
N VAL A 52 -2.75 -8.30 14.39
CA VAL A 52 -2.90 -7.60 13.11
C VAL A 52 -3.74 -6.34 13.28
N LEU A 53 -3.17 -5.20 12.88
CA LEU A 53 -3.88 -3.92 12.83
C LEU A 53 -4.41 -3.68 11.42
N CYS A 54 -5.73 -3.51 11.31
CA CYS A 54 -6.42 -3.30 10.04
C CYS A 54 -7.16 -1.97 10.07
N GLY A 55 -7.02 -1.16 9.01
CA GLY A 55 -7.83 0.04 8.82
C GLY A 55 -9.19 -0.25 8.20
N GLY A 56 -10.09 0.74 8.24
CA GLY A 56 -11.41 0.72 7.61
C GLY A 56 -12.55 1.12 8.55
N PHE A 57 -13.66 1.60 7.98
CA PHE A 57 -14.89 1.93 8.72
C PHE A 57 -16.09 1.25 8.05
N GLY A 58 -16.67 0.26 8.71
CA GLY A 58 -17.67 -0.62 8.09
C GLY A 58 -17.08 -1.35 6.89
N LEU A 59 -17.55 -1.02 5.69
CA LEU A 59 -17.02 -1.54 4.41
C LEU A 59 -16.12 -0.53 3.68
N CYS A 60 -16.00 0.70 4.18
CA CYS A 60 -15.19 1.72 3.52
C CYS A 60 -13.72 1.58 3.93
N GLY A 61 -12.85 1.32 2.95
CA GLY A 61 -11.40 1.30 3.14
C GLY A 61 -10.86 0.08 3.90
N ILE A 62 -11.63 -1.01 3.93
CA ILE A 62 -11.12 -2.29 4.44
C ILE A 62 -10.17 -2.91 3.38
N PRO A 63 -9.14 -3.67 3.77
CA PRO A 63 -8.26 -4.34 2.83
C PRO A 63 -8.84 -5.71 2.43
N GLU A 64 -9.92 -5.72 1.62
CA GLU A 64 -10.70 -6.94 1.33
C GLU A 64 -9.83 -8.08 0.78
N ASN A 65 -8.91 -7.75 -0.11
CA ASN A 65 -8.04 -8.74 -0.75
C ASN A 65 -7.05 -9.38 0.23
N LEU A 66 -6.55 -8.61 1.21
CA LEU A 66 -5.66 -9.14 2.24
C LEU A 66 -6.44 -10.01 3.24
N ILE A 67 -7.65 -9.60 3.60
CA ILE A 67 -8.55 -10.39 4.46
C ILE A 67 -8.88 -11.74 3.79
N ALA A 68 -9.18 -11.72 2.49
CA ALA A 68 -9.42 -12.94 1.72
C ALA A 68 -8.18 -13.86 1.71
N GLN A 69 -6.99 -13.30 1.59
CA GLN A 69 -5.75 -14.08 1.63
C GLN A 69 -5.47 -14.69 3.01
N ILE A 70 -5.62 -13.91 4.09
CA ILE A 70 -5.47 -14.41 5.47
C ILE A 70 -6.45 -15.57 5.72
N LYS A 71 -7.69 -15.43 5.24
CA LYS A 71 -8.69 -16.50 5.31
C LYS A 71 -8.26 -17.76 4.55
N ARG A 72 -7.64 -17.61 3.37
CA ARG A 72 -7.08 -18.75 2.59
C ARG A 72 -5.90 -19.42 3.29
N MET A 73 -5.04 -18.63 3.93
CA MET A 73 -3.89 -19.13 4.70
C MET A 73 -4.31 -19.85 6.00
N GLY A 74 -5.54 -19.61 6.47
CA GLY A 74 -6.09 -20.30 7.64
C GLY A 74 -5.51 -19.84 8.97
N ILE A 75 -4.93 -18.64 9.01
CA ILE A 75 -4.25 -18.08 10.20
C ILE A 75 -5.28 -17.79 11.30
N LYS A 76 -4.91 -18.11 12.53
CA LYS A 76 -5.75 -17.97 13.73
C LYS A 76 -5.08 -17.09 14.79
N GLY A 77 -5.85 -16.68 15.79
CA GLY A 77 -5.30 -15.91 16.91
C GLY A 77 -4.84 -14.51 16.55
N LEU A 78 -5.47 -13.84 15.58
CA LEU A 78 -5.00 -12.53 15.07
C LEU A 78 -5.14 -11.34 16.05
N LEU A 79 -5.59 -11.62 17.28
CA LEU A 79 -5.79 -10.69 18.37
C LEU A 79 -4.99 -11.19 19.58
N PRO A 80 -4.46 -10.28 20.41
CA PRO A 80 -3.75 -10.68 21.61
C PRO A 80 -4.67 -11.51 22.52
N PRO A 81 -4.14 -12.51 23.25
CA PRO A 81 -4.89 -13.15 24.30
C PRO A 81 -5.31 -12.08 25.30
N LEU A 82 -6.62 -11.94 25.53
CA LEU A 82 -7.13 -11.09 26.59
C LEU A 82 -6.51 -11.58 27.89
N ALA A 83 -5.68 -10.74 28.50
CA ALA A 83 -5.24 -10.97 29.87
C ALA A 83 -6.49 -11.09 30.76
N PRO A 84 -6.47 -11.95 31.81
CA PRO A 84 -7.60 -12.13 32.71
C PRO A 84 -8.02 -10.83 33.41
#